data_AF-A0AAD6GM63-F1
#
_entry.id   AF-A0AAD6GM63-F1
#
_cell.length_a   1.000
_cell.length_b   1.000
_cell.length_c   1.000
_cell.angle_alpha   90.00
_cell.angle_beta   90.00
_cell.angle_gamma   90.00
#
_symmetry.space_group_name_H-M   'P 1'
#
loop_
_entity.id
_entity.type
_entity.pdbx_description
1 polymer ?
#
loop_
_entity_poly.entity_id
_entity_poly.type
_entity_poly.pdbx_seq_one_letter_code
_entity_poly.pdbx_strand_id
1 'polypeptide(L)'
;MVFTPSIACLAHWFHRRRALATGIAATAGGFGGIIFPILIWNLAEAVGFPWAIRIIGFICAFFCIICVLFLKTRLPPKKLGGAKIDIRALREPPFALLTVAIFLIDFALLIPLAYLTSYAQSHNMQEGLAYQVVSILNAASILGRIIPGYFADRYGRFNVMIITTFGCTIFTLALWLSAGSNTAAIVAYAILFGLWSGSAISLAPVCVAQISTTEDFGKRYGTTYSLVSVGALFAIPIAGR
;
A
#
# COMPACT_ATOMS: atom_id res chain seq x y z
N MET A 1 6.51 -9.75 -5.59
CA MET A 1 6.02 -11.16 -5.69
C MET A 1 5.68 -11.80 -4.33
N VAL A 2 6.34 -11.47 -3.21
CA VAL A 2 6.04 -12.07 -1.88
C VAL A 2 4.75 -11.52 -1.23
N PHE A 3 4.37 -10.28 -1.54
CA PHE A 3 3.23 -9.61 -0.92
C PHE A 3 1.88 -10.32 -1.16
N THR A 4 1.59 -10.66 -2.42
CA THR A 4 0.35 -11.33 -2.85
C THR A 4 0.08 -12.67 -2.13
N PRO A 5 1.00 -13.64 -2.10
CA PRO A 5 0.76 -14.91 -1.39
C PRO A 5 0.66 -14.73 0.13
N SER A 6 1.41 -13.80 0.72
CA SER A 6 1.33 -13.52 2.16
C SER A 6 -0.04 -12.97 2.56
N ILE A 7 -0.60 -12.04 1.78
CA ILE A 7 -1.96 -11.52 2.01
C ILE A 7 -3.01 -12.60 1.74
N ALA A 8 -2.85 -13.41 0.69
CA ALA A 8 -3.74 -14.52 0.42
C ALA A 8 -3.79 -15.53 1.59
N CYS A 9 -2.66 -15.80 2.22
CA CYS A 9 -2.63 -16.67 3.41
C CYS A 9 -3.42 -16.07 4.58
N LEU A 10 -3.27 -14.78 4.89
CA LEU A 10 -4.06 -14.10 5.93
C LEU A 10 -5.56 -14.20 5.66
N ALA A 11 -5.92 -14.03 4.39
CA ALA A 11 -7.27 -14.16 3.88
C ALA A 11 -7.90 -15.56 4.10
N HIS A 12 -7.09 -16.63 4.14
CA HIS A 12 -7.56 -17.99 4.39
C HIS A 12 -7.80 -18.30 5.88
N TRP A 13 -7.07 -17.62 6.76
CA TRP A 13 -7.13 -17.83 8.21
C TRP A 13 -8.19 -16.97 8.90
N PHE A 14 -8.44 -15.74 8.42
CA PHE A 14 -9.36 -14.79 9.05
C PHE A 14 -10.61 -14.52 8.20
N HIS A 15 -11.78 -14.94 8.69
CA HIS A 15 -13.07 -14.64 8.06
C HIS A 15 -13.76 -13.40 8.65
N ARG A 16 -13.86 -13.32 10.00
CA ARG A 16 -14.62 -12.28 10.73
C ARG A 16 -13.87 -10.97 10.95
N ARG A 17 -12.55 -11.02 11.20
CA ARG A 17 -11.68 -9.84 11.44
C ARG A 17 -10.63 -9.68 10.35
N ARG A 18 -11.06 -9.86 9.09
CA ARG A 18 -10.15 -9.96 7.94
C ARG A 18 -9.52 -8.61 7.61
N ALA A 19 -10.25 -7.51 7.76
CA ALA A 19 -9.72 -6.17 7.50
C ALA A 19 -8.68 -5.77 8.54
N LEU A 20 -8.95 -6.00 9.82
CA LEU A 20 -7.99 -5.71 10.89
C LEU A 20 -6.71 -6.56 10.78
N ALA A 21 -6.83 -7.87 10.51
CA ALA A 21 -5.66 -8.73 10.35
C ALA A 21 -4.78 -8.31 9.16
N THR A 22 -5.40 -7.97 8.03
CA THR A 22 -4.69 -7.47 6.85
C THR A 22 -4.08 -6.09 7.10
N GLY A 23 -4.77 -5.22 7.84
CA GLY A 23 -4.28 -3.91 8.26
C GLY A 23 -3.02 -3.99 9.12
N ILE A 24 -3.02 -4.84 10.15
CA ILE A 24 -1.86 -5.08 11.02
C ILE A 24 -0.68 -5.63 10.21
N ALA A 25 -0.93 -6.60 9.31
CA ALA A 25 0.13 -7.12 8.46
C ALA A 25 0.66 -6.06 7.49
N ALA A 26 -0.22 -5.23 6.93
CA ALA A 26 0.16 -4.14 6.04
C ALA A 26 0.98 -3.07 6.77
N THR A 27 0.79 -2.85 8.07
CA THR A 27 1.59 -1.91 8.88
C THR A 27 3.09 -2.16 8.78
N ALA A 28 3.53 -3.41 8.60
CA ALA A 28 4.93 -3.75 8.38
C ALA A 28 5.54 -3.00 7.18
N GLY A 29 4.75 -2.73 6.14
CA GLY A 29 5.20 -1.93 4.99
C GLY A 29 5.50 -0.47 5.33
N GLY A 30 4.77 0.13 6.28
CA GLY A 30 5.04 1.49 6.75
C GLY A 30 6.33 1.56 7.58
N PHE A 31 6.54 0.60 8.49
CA PHE A 31 7.80 0.47 9.22
C PHE A 31 8.99 0.23 8.29
N GLY A 32 8.84 -0.65 7.30
CA GLY A 32 9.87 -0.87 6.29
C GLY A 32 10.23 0.40 5.53
N GLY A 33 9.22 1.18 5.13
CA GLY A 33 9.42 2.46 4.43
C GLY A 33 10.20 3.50 5.25
N ILE A 34 10.20 3.42 6.59
CA ILE A 34 10.97 4.30 7.47
C ILE A 34 12.36 3.72 7.74
N ILE A 35 12.43 2.43 8.09
CA ILE A 35 13.67 1.78 8.52
C ILE A 35 14.65 1.62 7.37
N PHE A 36 14.21 1.18 6.18
CA PHE A 36 15.14 0.88 5.07
C PHE A 36 15.90 2.11 4.57
N PRO A 37 15.28 3.28 4.32
CA PRO A 37 16.04 4.47 3.89
C PRO A 37 17.07 4.92 4.93
N ILE A 38 16.70 4.92 6.22
CA ILE A 38 17.61 5.30 7.32
C ILE A 38 18.79 4.33 7.41
N LEU A 39 18.51 3.02 7.28
CA LEU A 39 19.53 1.98 7.35
C LEU A 39 20.47 2.07 6.14
N ILE A 40 19.95 2.32 4.93
CA ILE A 40 20.78 2.56 3.73
C ILE A 40 21.68 3.77 3.93
N TRP A 41 21.14 4.90 4.38
CA TRP A 41 21.90 6.14 4.55
C TRP A 41 23.08 5.95 5.53
N ASN A 42 22.80 5.46 6.73
CA ASN A 42 23.82 5.29 7.77
C ASN A 42 24.84 4.20 7.42
N LEU A 43 24.42 3.09 6.81
CA LEU A 43 25.36 2.04 6.40
C LEU A 43 26.19 2.45 5.19
N ALA A 44 25.63 3.24 4.27
CA ALA A 44 26.38 3.71 3.11
C ALA A 44 27.54 4.62 3.53
N GLU A 45 27.35 5.47 4.54
CA GLU A 45 28.43 6.30 5.11
C GLU A 45 29.47 5.47 5.88
N ALA A 46 29.04 4.45 6.64
CA ALA A 46 29.95 3.70 7.51
C ALA A 46 30.78 2.61 6.80
N VAL A 47 30.17 1.85 5.88
CA VAL A 47 30.77 0.66 5.26
C VAL A 47 30.75 0.68 3.73
N GLY A 48 30.24 1.76 3.13
CA GLY A 48 30.13 1.94 1.69
C GLY A 48 28.87 1.30 1.10
N PHE A 49 28.39 1.88 0.00
CA PHE A 49 27.15 1.49 -0.67
C PHE A 49 27.06 -0.02 -1.03
N PRO A 50 28.11 -0.69 -1.56
CA PRO A 50 28.02 -2.10 -1.91
C PRO A 50 27.78 -3.02 -0.70
N TRP A 51 28.41 -2.74 0.44
CA TRP A 51 28.23 -3.53 1.66
C TRP A 51 26.92 -3.21 2.36
N ALA A 52 26.45 -1.96 2.32
CA ALA A 52 25.13 -1.59 2.82
C ALA A 52 24.01 -2.41 2.18
N ILE A 53 24.02 -2.55 0.85
CA ILE A 53 23.04 -3.36 0.12
C ILE A 53 23.11 -4.85 0.50
N ARG A 54 24.32 -5.39 0.70
CA ARG A 54 24.49 -6.80 1.11
C ARG A 54 23.91 -7.07 2.50
N ILE A 55 24.14 -6.16 3.45
CA ILE A 55 23.59 -6.28 4.82
C ILE A 55 22.06 -6.29 4.77
N ILE A 56 21.46 -5.38 3.98
CA ILE A 56 20.01 -5.35 3.76
C ILE A 56 19.53 -6.65 3.11
N GLY A 57 20.28 -7.18 2.15
CA GLY A 57 20.02 -8.49 1.55
C GLY A 57 19.98 -9.62 2.58
N PHE A 58 20.93 -9.65 3.52
CA PHE A 58 20.95 -10.64 4.61
C PHE A 58 19.77 -10.50 5.58
N ILE A 59 19.38 -9.27 5.92
CA ILE A 59 18.21 -8.99 6.76
C ILE A 59 16.94 -9.50 6.07
N CYS A 60 16.75 -9.17 4.79
CA CYS A 60 15.62 -9.66 4.00
C CYS A 60 15.62 -11.19 3.87
N ALA A 61 16.79 -11.81 3.66
CA ALA A 61 16.92 -13.26 3.58
C ALA A 61 16.53 -13.94 4.90
N PHE A 62 16.97 -13.40 6.04
CA PHE A 62 16.61 -13.90 7.36
C PHE A 62 15.09 -13.89 7.59
N PHE A 63 14.43 -12.77 7.29
CA PHE A 63 12.96 -12.69 7.39
C PHE A 63 12.24 -13.60 6.40
N CYS A 64 12.75 -13.74 5.17
CA CYS A 64 12.21 -14.70 4.20
C CYS A 64 12.32 -16.14 4.69
N ILE A 65 13.43 -16.54 5.31
CA ILE A 65 13.61 -17.88 5.89
C ILE A 65 12.57 -18.11 6.99
N ILE A 66 12.40 -17.14 7.90
CA ILE A 66 11.35 -17.21 8.93
C ILE A 66 9.97 -17.36 8.28
N CYS A 67 9.65 -16.55 7.27
CA CYS A 67 8.37 -16.68 6.56
C CYS A 67 8.19 -18.07 5.96
N VAL A 68 9.20 -18.65 5.30
CA VAL A 68 9.09 -20.00 4.73
C VAL A 68 8.86 -21.06 5.80
N LEU A 69 9.48 -20.93 6.97
CA LEU A 69 9.34 -21.89 8.07
C LEU A 69 7.96 -21.81 8.76
N PHE A 70 7.40 -20.61 8.90
CA PHE A 70 6.16 -20.39 9.67
C PHE A 70 4.89 -20.26 8.81
N LEU A 71 5.00 -19.87 7.54
CA LEU A 71 3.85 -19.62 6.68
C LEU A 71 3.22 -20.95 6.24
N LYS A 72 2.13 -21.33 6.91
CA LYS A 72 1.38 -22.55 6.61
C LYS A 72 0.07 -22.23 5.88
N THR A 73 -0.10 -22.81 4.70
CA THR A 73 -1.37 -22.74 3.95
C THR A 73 -2.43 -23.62 4.60
N ARG A 74 -3.60 -23.05 4.91
CA ARG A 74 -4.73 -23.78 5.51
C ARG A 74 -5.49 -24.66 4.53
N LEU A 75 -5.59 -24.25 3.26
CA LEU A 75 -6.32 -24.96 2.21
C LEU A 75 -5.39 -25.98 1.52
N PRO A 76 -5.87 -27.19 1.20
CA PRO A 76 -5.07 -28.18 0.48
C PRO A 76 -4.71 -27.66 -0.91
N PRO A 77 -3.46 -27.85 -1.38
CA PRO A 77 -3.06 -27.45 -2.72
C PRO A 77 -3.85 -28.25 -3.74
N LYS A 78 -4.88 -27.63 -4.34
CA LYS A 78 -5.57 -28.21 -5.49
C LYS A 78 -4.60 -28.19 -6.67
N LYS A 79 -4.55 -29.28 -7.45
CA LYS A 79 -3.87 -29.36 -8.76
C LYS A 79 -4.57 -28.43 -9.77
N LEU A 80 -4.57 -27.12 -9.54
CA LEU A 80 -5.13 -26.15 -10.47
C LEU A 80 -4.07 -25.82 -11.52
N GLY A 81 -4.29 -26.33 -12.73
CA GLY A 81 -3.45 -26.07 -13.88
C GLY A 81 -3.30 -24.58 -14.15
N GLY A 82 -2.09 -24.07 -13.96
CA GLY A 82 -1.65 -22.73 -14.36
C GLY A 82 -2.31 -21.59 -13.59
N ALA A 83 -1.48 -20.81 -12.89
CA ALA A 83 -1.81 -19.45 -12.48
C ALA A 83 -1.97 -18.56 -13.73
N LYS A 84 -3.04 -18.75 -14.49
CA LYS A 84 -3.38 -17.91 -15.65
C LYS A 84 -4.20 -16.73 -15.17
N ILE A 85 -3.89 -15.55 -15.70
CA ILE A 85 -4.68 -14.33 -15.50
C ILE A 85 -6.12 -14.63 -15.93
N ASP A 86 -7.04 -14.63 -14.98
CA ASP A 86 -8.44 -14.93 -15.27
C ASP A 86 -9.17 -13.67 -15.72
N ILE A 87 -9.00 -13.34 -17.00
CA ILE A 87 -9.66 -12.19 -17.64
C ILE A 87 -11.19 -12.38 -17.64
N ARG A 88 -11.70 -13.63 -17.56
CA ARG A 88 -13.14 -13.89 -17.47
C ARG A 88 -13.76 -13.37 -16.18
N ALA A 89 -12.98 -13.28 -15.09
CA ALA A 89 -13.46 -12.68 -13.84
C ALA A 89 -13.86 -11.21 -14.03
N LEU A 90 -13.25 -10.48 -14.97
CA LEU A 90 -13.63 -9.09 -15.31
C LEU A 90 -14.99 -8.98 -16.00
N ARG A 91 -15.60 -10.09 -16.39
CA ARG A 91 -16.97 -10.09 -16.91
C ARG A 91 -18.01 -9.96 -15.80
N GLU A 92 -17.64 -10.22 -14.55
CA GLU A 92 -18.49 -9.96 -13.39
C GLU A 92 -18.48 -8.44 -13.09
N PRO A 93 -19.64 -7.75 -13.20
CA PRO A 93 -19.70 -6.31 -12.96
C PRO A 93 -19.14 -5.84 -11.59
N PRO A 94 -19.37 -6.53 -10.44
CA PRO A 94 -18.78 -6.10 -9.18
C PRO A 94 -17.24 -6.22 -9.15
N PHE A 95 -16.68 -7.22 -9.83
CA PHE A 95 -15.22 -7.40 -9.92
C PHE A 95 -14.57 -6.41 -10.87
N ALA A 96 -15.21 -6.11 -12.00
CA ALA A 96 -14.77 -5.09 -12.94
C ALA A 96 -14.74 -3.69 -12.29
N LEU A 97 -15.85 -3.30 -11.64
CA LEU A 97 -15.96 -2.01 -10.96
C LEU A 97 -14.94 -1.87 -9.83
N LEU A 98 -14.75 -2.93 -9.03
CA LEU A 98 -13.72 -2.91 -7.99
C LEU A 98 -12.31 -2.80 -8.58
N THR A 99 -12.02 -3.51 -9.66
CA THR A 99 -10.71 -3.46 -10.31
C THR A 99 -10.42 -2.07 -10.86
N VAL A 100 -11.40 -1.41 -11.50
CA VAL A 100 -11.28 -0.02 -11.97
C VAL A 100 -11.11 0.94 -10.80
N ALA A 101 -11.85 0.75 -9.69
CA ALA A 101 -11.71 1.58 -8.50
C ALA A 101 -10.30 1.47 -7.89
N ILE A 102 -9.78 0.24 -7.72
CA ILE A 102 -8.42 0.02 -7.21
C ILE A 102 -7.38 0.62 -8.16
N PHE A 103 -7.56 0.45 -9.47
CA PHE A 103 -6.70 1.06 -10.49
C PHE A 103 -6.63 2.59 -10.34
N LEU A 104 -7.77 3.26 -10.24
CA LEU A 104 -7.83 4.72 -10.07
C LEU A 104 -7.23 5.17 -8.73
N ILE A 105 -7.51 4.43 -7.65
CA ILE A 105 -6.96 4.73 -6.33
C ILE A 105 -5.44 4.63 -6.36
N ASP A 106 -4.86 3.50 -6.78
CA ASP A 106 -3.41 3.31 -6.85
C ASP A 106 -2.74 4.30 -7.81
N PHE A 107 -3.39 4.61 -8.95
CA PHE A 107 -2.92 5.63 -9.88
C PHE A 107 -2.77 7.00 -9.21
N ALA A 108 -3.78 7.42 -8.43
CA ALA A 108 -3.75 8.68 -7.69
C ALA A 108 -2.76 8.64 -6.52
N LEU A 109 -2.63 7.49 -5.83
CA LEU A 109 -1.84 7.34 -4.61
C LEU A 109 -0.33 7.44 -4.88
N LEU A 110 0.13 7.00 -6.05
CA LEU A 110 1.53 7.06 -6.46
C LEU A 110 2.06 8.49 -6.63
N ILE A 111 1.20 9.43 -7.02
CA ILE A 111 1.61 10.81 -7.34
C ILE A 111 2.09 11.53 -6.07
N PRO A 112 1.31 11.65 -4.97
CA PRO A 112 1.81 12.28 -3.75
C PRO A 112 2.97 11.52 -3.13
N LEU A 113 2.99 10.18 -3.21
CA LEU A 113 4.11 9.40 -2.66
C LEU A 113 5.45 9.71 -3.36
N ALA A 114 5.43 9.98 -4.66
CA ALA A 114 6.63 10.28 -5.43
C ALA A 114 7.00 11.78 -5.43
N TYR A 115 6.01 12.68 -5.51
CA TYR A 115 6.23 14.10 -5.74
C TYR A 115 6.15 14.98 -4.48
N LEU A 116 5.70 14.48 -3.33
CA LEU A 116 5.54 15.29 -2.12
C LEU A 116 6.87 15.89 -1.62
N THR A 117 7.97 15.16 -1.70
CA THR A 117 9.30 15.68 -1.36
C THR A 117 9.73 16.77 -2.32
N SER A 118 9.62 16.53 -3.62
CA SER A 118 9.98 17.49 -4.65
C SER A 118 9.13 18.76 -4.58
N TYR A 119 7.85 18.62 -4.26
CA TYR A 119 6.93 19.74 -4.03
C TYR A 119 7.31 20.56 -2.79
N ALA A 120 7.68 19.89 -1.69
CA ALA A 120 8.16 20.56 -0.49
C ALA A 120 9.47 21.34 -0.77
N GLN A 121 10.39 20.74 -1.52
CA GLN A 121 11.66 21.38 -1.90
C GLN A 121 11.45 22.59 -2.82
N SER A 122 10.58 22.50 -3.82
CA SER A 122 10.30 23.61 -4.74
C SER A 122 9.65 24.82 -4.06
N HIS A 123 8.99 24.60 -2.92
CA HIS A 123 8.38 25.65 -2.11
C HIS A 123 9.31 26.17 -0.98
N ASN A 124 10.62 26.00 -1.12
CA ASN A 124 11.66 26.48 -0.19
C ASN A 124 11.53 25.92 1.24
N MET A 125 10.93 24.72 1.43
CA MET A 125 11.03 24.05 2.72
C MET A 125 12.49 23.62 2.98
N GLN A 126 12.93 23.76 4.23
CA GLN A 126 14.24 23.29 4.67
C GLN A 126 14.41 21.81 4.30
N GLU A 127 15.53 21.45 3.66
CA GLU A 127 15.76 20.10 3.12
C GLU A 127 15.56 19.01 4.17
N GLY A 128 16.04 19.22 5.40
CA GLY A 128 15.82 18.29 6.51
C GLY A 128 14.34 18.04 6.82
N LEU A 129 13.51 19.07 6.77
CA LEU A 129 12.06 18.94 6.96
C LEU A 129 11.39 18.26 5.77
N ALA A 130 11.81 18.55 4.54
CA ALA A 130 11.25 17.94 3.32
C ALA A 130 11.43 16.41 3.32
N TYR A 131 12.57 15.89 3.79
CA TYR A 131 12.76 14.45 3.95
C TYR A 131 11.94 13.86 5.11
N GLN A 132 11.79 14.60 6.21
CA GLN A 132 10.96 14.17 7.34
C GLN A 132 9.48 14.06 7.00
N VAL A 133 8.98 14.86 6.03
CA VAL A 133 7.58 14.77 5.56
C VAL A 133 7.21 13.36 5.08
N VAL A 134 8.12 12.66 4.39
CA VAL A 134 7.89 11.26 3.96
C VAL A 134 7.89 10.30 5.14
N SER A 135 8.77 10.51 6.12
CA SER A 135 8.77 9.71 7.35
C SER A 135 7.47 9.92 8.13
N ILE A 136 6.98 11.16 8.23
CA ILE A 136 5.70 11.51 8.86
C ILE A 136 4.54 10.84 8.09
N LEU A 137 4.55 10.89 6.76
CA LEU A 137 3.53 10.23 5.92
C LEU A 137 3.50 8.72 6.18
N ASN A 138 4.66 8.06 6.19
CA ASN A 138 4.73 6.62 6.46
C ASN A 138 4.27 6.28 7.89
N ALA A 139 4.63 7.11 8.88
CA ALA A 139 4.19 6.96 10.25
C ALA A 139 2.66 7.11 10.38
N ALA A 140 2.07 8.10 9.70
CA ALA A 140 0.62 8.26 9.64
C ALA A 140 -0.06 7.10 8.89
N SER A 141 0.58 6.56 7.86
CA SER A 141 0.08 5.39 7.10
C SER A 141 -0.04 4.13 7.97
N ILE A 142 0.80 3.98 9.00
CA ILE A 142 0.69 2.88 9.97
C ILE A 142 -0.67 2.92 10.68
N LEU A 143 -1.04 4.10 11.22
CA LEU A 143 -2.34 4.30 11.86
C LEU A 143 -3.49 4.16 10.85
N GLY A 144 -3.26 4.66 9.64
CA GLY A 144 -4.18 4.59 8.51
C GLY A 144 -4.50 3.17 8.02
N ARG A 145 -3.63 2.20 8.31
CA ARG A 145 -3.85 0.78 7.98
C ARG A 145 -4.65 0.05 9.07
N ILE A 146 -4.54 0.49 10.33
CA ILE A 146 -5.16 -0.20 11.48
C ILE A 146 -6.56 0.34 11.77
N ILE A 147 -6.71 1.66 11.89
CA ILE A 147 -7.96 2.29 12.33
C ILE A 147 -9.10 2.00 11.35
N PRO A 148 -8.96 2.26 10.04
CA PRO A 148 -10.01 1.97 9.07
C PRO A 148 -10.24 0.47 8.91
N GLY A 149 -9.21 -0.37 9.10
CA GLY A 149 -9.35 -1.83 9.13
C GLY A 149 -10.29 -2.31 10.26
N TYR A 150 -10.19 -1.72 11.45
CA TYR A 150 -11.10 -1.99 12.56
C TYR A 150 -12.54 -1.57 12.24
N PHE A 151 -12.73 -0.36 11.69
CA PHE A 151 -14.06 0.13 11.32
C PHE A 151 -14.67 -0.64 10.14
N ALA A 152 -13.86 -1.09 9.18
CA ALA A 152 -14.30 -1.84 8.01
C ALA A 152 -14.92 -3.19 8.36
N ASP A 153 -14.43 -3.84 9.42
CA ASP A 153 -15.00 -5.09 9.91
C ASP A 153 -16.38 -4.89 10.60
N ARG A 154 -16.76 -3.65 10.99
CA ARG A 154 -18.03 -3.34 11.67
C ARG A 154 -19.07 -2.62 10.80
N TYR A 155 -18.63 -1.66 9.97
CA TYR A 155 -19.50 -0.78 9.17
C TYR A 155 -19.57 -1.16 7.68
N GLY A 156 -18.82 -2.19 7.28
CA GLY A 156 -18.74 -2.66 5.91
C GLY A 156 -17.47 -2.18 5.21
N ARG A 157 -16.77 -3.12 4.56
CA ARG A 157 -15.46 -2.90 3.94
C ARG A 157 -15.51 -1.89 2.78
N PHE A 158 -16.52 -2.02 1.92
CA PHE A 158 -16.75 -1.09 0.81
C PHE A 158 -17.13 0.31 1.29
N ASN A 159 -17.99 0.44 2.30
CA ASN A 159 -18.41 1.73 2.86
C ASN A 159 -17.22 2.51 3.41
N VAL A 160 -16.35 1.83 4.17
CA VAL A 160 -15.14 2.45 4.70
C VAL A 160 -14.18 2.84 3.57
N MET A 161 -13.97 1.98 2.57
CA MET A 161 -13.14 2.31 1.41
C MET A 161 -13.63 3.56 0.66
N ILE A 162 -14.96 3.72 0.51
CA ILE A 162 -15.56 4.92 -0.10
C ILE A 162 -15.27 6.15 0.76
N ILE A 163 -15.55 6.10 2.06
CA ILE A 163 -15.35 7.24 2.99
C ILE A 163 -13.89 7.67 3.01
N THR A 164 -12.95 6.72 3.12
CA THR A 164 -11.53 7.05 3.18
C THR A 164 -11.00 7.59 1.85
N THR A 165 -11.51 7.08 0.72
CA THR A 165 -11.16 7.60 -0.61
C THR A 165 -11.69 9.02 -0.81
N PHE A 166 -12.95 9.29 -0.45
CA PHE A 166 -13.51 10.64 -0.51
C PHE A 166 -12.75 11.62 0.39
N GLY A 167 -12.41 11.20 1.62
CA GLY A 167 -11.58 11.98 2.52
C GLY A 167 -10.23 12.31 1.89
N CYS A 168 -9.54 11.30 1.35
CA CYS A 168 -8.26 11.48 0.66
C CYS A 168 -8.34 12.50 -0.49
N THR A 169 -9.38 12.41 -1.32
CA THR A 169 -9.62 13.36 -2.44
C THR A 169 -9.84 14.78 -1.93
N ILE A 170 -10.69 14.97 -0.91
CA ILE A 170 -10.97 16.30 -0.34
C ILE A 170 -9.69 16.92 0.23
N PHE A 171 -8.91 16.17 1.01
CA PHE A 171 -7.67 16.71 1.59
C PHE A 171 -6.61 16.99 0.52
N THR A 172 -6.56 16.21 -0.55
CA THR A 172 -5.68 16.49 -1.69
C THR A 172 -6.08 17.78 -2.39
N LEU A 173 -7.36 17.99 -2.67
CA LEU A 173 -7.82 19.23 -3.30
C LEU A 173 -7.73 20.45 -2.37
N ALA A 174 -7.99 20.29 -1.07
CA ALA A 174 -8.03 21.40 -0.14
C ALA A 174 -6.66 21.79 0.42
N LEU A 175 -5.79 20.81 0.72
CA LEU A 175 -4.50 21.09 1.36
C LEU A 175 -3.36 21.12 0.36
N TRP A 176 -3.25 20.16 -0.56
CA TRP A 176 -2.14 20.18 -1.52
C TRP A 176 -2.24 21.36 -2.47
N LEU A 177 -3.41 21.59 -3.06
CA LEU A 177 -3.60 22.67 -4.04
C LEU A 177 -3.47 24.06 -3.41
N SER A 178 -3.87 24.21 -2.14
CA SER A 178 -3.83 25.49 -1.42
C SER A 178 -2.61 25.67 -0.52
N ALA A 179 -1.71 24.70 -0.43
CA ALA A 179 -0.57 24.74 0.49
C ALA A 179 0.41 25.88 0.17
N GLY A 180 0.70 26.15 -1.11
CA GLY A 180 1.74 27.10 -1.50
C GLY A 180 3.04 26.87 -0.73
N SER A 181 3.62 27.95 -0.17
CA SER A 181 4.83 27.91 0.67
C SER A 181 4.56 27.61 2.16
N ASN A 182 3.32 27.33 2.56
CA ASN A 182 2.99 27.11 3.96
C ASN A 182 3.41 25.70 4.42
N THR A 183 4.52 25.64 5.15
CA THR A 183 5.08 24.39 5.70
C THR A 183 4.08 23.62 6.56
N ALA A 184 3.24 24.30 7.34
CA ALA A 184 2.26 23.64 8.20
C ALA A 184 1.17 22.92 7.39
N ALA A 185 0.75 23.50 6.25
CA ALA A 185 -0.24 22.89 5.36
C ALA A 185 0.31 21.63 4.69
N ILE A 186 1.60 21.64 4.30
CA ILE A 186 2.28 20.49 3.70
C ILE A 186 2.43 19.34 4.70
N VAL A 187 2.82 19.65 5.94
CA VAL A 187 2.91 18.65 7.01
C VAL A 187 1.53 18.09 7.37
N ALA A 188 0.51 18.94 7.49
CA ALA A 188 -0.86 18.52 7.74
C ALA A 188 -1.38 17.61 6.62
N TYR A 189 -1.09 17.94 5.37
CA TYR A 189 -1.40 17.08 4.23
C TYR A 189 -0.71 15.73 4.35
N ALA A 190 0.59 15.68 4.65
CA ALA A 190 1.33 14.42 4.77
C ALA A 190 0.74 13.48 5.83
N ILE A 191 0.31 14.03 6.97
CA ILE A 191 -0.35 13.28 8.04
C ILE A 191 -1.72 12.76 7.57
N LEU A 192 -2.57 13.64 7.05
CA LEU A 192 -3.94 13.28 6.67
C LEU A 192 -3.98 12.34 5.45
N PHE A 193 -3.13 12.61 4.47
CA PHE A 193 -2.94 11.74 3.31
C PHE A 193 -2.34 10.41 3.73
N GLY A 194 -1.33 10.37 4.60
CA GLY A 194 -0.79 9.11 5.14
C GLY A 194 -1.87 8.28 5.81
N LEU A 195 -2.67 8.90 6.69
CA LEU A 195 -3.77 8.25 7.41
C LEU A 195 -4.83 7.68 6.46
N TRP A 196 -5.26 8.44 5.45
CA TRP A 196 -6.31 7.96 4.55
C TRP A 196 -5.83 7.05 3.44
N SER A 197 -4.66 7.32 2.85
CA SER A 197 -4.08 6.47 1.82
C SER A 197 -3.67 5.09 2.34
N GLY A 198 -3.22 5.01 3.60
CA GLY A 198 -2.90 3.73 4.26
C GLY A 198 -4.09 2.77 4.29
N SER A 199 -5.29 3.30 4.38
CA SER A 199 -6.52 2.51 4.39
C SER A 199 -6.73 1.77 3.08
N ALA A 200 -6.46 2.41 1.94
CA ALA A 200 -6.65 1.84 0.61
C ALA A 200 -5.78 0.60 0.40
N ILE A 201 -4.51 0.65 0.83
CA ILE A 201 -3.56 -0.46 0.71
C ILE A 201 -4.03 -1.69 1.51
N SER A 202 -4.62 -1.47 2.68
CA SER A 202 -5.11 -2.56 3.54
C SER A 202 -6.49 -3.09 3.14
N LEU A 203 -7.36 -2.23 2.60
CA LEU A 203 -8.75 -2.56 2.25
C LEU A 203 -8.89 -3.12 0.83
N ALA A 204 -8.06 -2.71 -0.13
CA ALA A 204 -8.08 -3.23 -1.50
C ALA A 204 -8.05 -4.77 -1.56
N PRO A 205 -7.09 -5.49 -0.92
CA PRO A 205 -7.12 -6.94 -0.89
C PRO A 205 -8.37 -7.50 -0.18
N VAL A 206 -8.91 -6.80 0.81
CA VAL A 206 -10.04 -7.25 1.64
C VAL A 206 -11.39 -7.08 0.92
N CYS A 207 -11.51 -6.10 0.04
CA CYS A 207 -12.65 -5.92 -0.86
C CYS A 207 -12.62 -6.99 -1.97
N VAL A 208 -11.45 -7.24 -2.60
CA VAL A 208 -11.31 -8.30 -3.63
C VAL A 208 -11.65 -9.66 -3.04
N ALA A 209 -11.16 -9.90 -1.83
CA ALA A 209 -11.44 -11.03 -0.98
C ALA A 209 -12.91 -11.30 -0.64
N GLN A 210 -13.75 -10.26 -0.61
CA GLN A 210 -15.16 -10.37 -0.25
C GLN A 210 -16.02 -10.81 -1.44
N ILE A 211 -15.63 -10.40 -2.65
CA ILE A 211 -16.33 -10.76 -3.89
C ILE A 211 -15.75 -12.01 -4.56
N SER A 212 -14.59 -12.49 -4.08
CA SER A 212 -13.92 -13.67 -4.59
C SER A 212 -14.17 -14.86 -3.67
N THR A 213 -14.32 -16.04 -4.26
CA THR A 213 -14.18 -17.29 -3.52
C THR A 213 -12.77 -17.36 -2.92
N THR A 214 -12.65 -17.92 -1.71
CA THR A 214 -11.35 -18.04 -1.01
C THR A 214 -10.32 -18.82 -1.83
N GLU A 215 -10.78 -19.78 -2.65
CA GLU A 215 -9.92 -20.60 -3.52
C GLU A 215 -9.33 -19.82 -4.70
N ASP A 216 -10.07 -18.86 -5.28
CA ASP A 216 -9.62 -18.09 -6.45
C ASP A 216 -9.10 -16.69 -6.10
N PHE A 217 -9.07 -16.34 -4.80
CA PHE A 217 -8.61 -15.03 -4.34
C PHE A 217 -7.23 -14.65 -4.90
N GLY A 218 -6.26 -15.57 -4.86
CA GLY A 218 -4.91 -15.32 -5.37
C GLY A 218 -4.88 -15.00 -6.86
N LYS A 219 -5.71 -15.67 -7.68
CA LYS A 219 -5.82 -15.41 -9.12
C LYS A 219 -6.48 -14.05 -9.37
N ARG A 220 -7.63 -13.80 -8.72
CA ARG A 220 -8.39 -12.56 -8.88
C ARG A 220 -7.58 -11.34 -8.43
N TYR A 221 -6.94 -11.43 -7.27
CA TYR A 221 -6.05 -10.38 -6.77
C TYR A 221 -4.83 -10.17 -7.69
N GLY A 222 -4.24 -11.25 -8.20
CA GLY A 222 -3.16 -11.18 -9.21
C GLY A 222 -3.59 -10.48 -10.50
N THR A 223 -4.78 -10.82 -11.04
CA THR A 223 -5.35 -10.17 -12.22
C THR A 223 -5.56 -8.67 -12.00
N THR A 224 -6.18 -8.29 -10.87
CA THR A 224 -6.40 -6.87 -10.52
C THR A 224 -5.08 -6.12 -10.46
N TYR A 225 -4.08 -6.61 -9.72
CA TYR A 225 -2.79 -5.92 -9.60
C TYR A 225 -1.94 -5.96 -10.87
N SER A 226 -2.16 -6.92 -11.77
CA SER A 226 -1.54 -6.91 -13.10
C SER A 226 -2.05 -5.72 -13.92
N LEU A 227 -3.35 -5.41 -13.86
CA LEU A 227 -3.92 -4.23 -14.52
C LEU A 227 -3.46 -2.92 -13.85
N VAL A 228 -3.45 -2.89 -12.51
CA VAL A 228 -2.95 -1.74 -11.73
C VAL A 228 -1.50 -1.42 -12.09
N SER A 229 -0.65 -2.43 -12.30
CA SER A 229 0.77 -2.23 -12.64
C SER A 229 0.98 -1.46 -13.94
N VAL A 230 0.07 -1.62 -14.91
CA VAL A 230 0.10 -0.84 -16.17
C VAL A 230 -0.20 0.63 -15.88
N GLY A 231 -1.18 0.92 -15.01
CA GLY A 231 -1.50 2.29 -14.61
C GLY A 231 -0.35 2.96 -13.84
N ALA A 232 0.27 2.22 -12.93
CA ALA A 232 1.42 2.68 -12.16
C ALA A 232 2.61 3.10 -13.05
N LEU A 233 2.82 2.40 -14.18
CA LEU A 233 3.86 2.72 -15.14
C LEU A 233 3.67 4.11 -15.77
N PHE A 234 2.42 4.51 -16.04
CA PHE A 234 2.11 5.81 -16.65
C PHE A 234 1.88 6.92 -15.63
N ALA A 235 1.49 6.61 -14.40
CA ALA A 235 1.16 7.59 -13.37
C ALA A 235 2.30 8.58 -13.08
N ILE A 236 3.52 8.07 -12.89
CA ILE A 236 4.68 8.90 -12.52
C ILE A 236 5.13 9.81 -13.68
N PRO A 237 5.29 9.33 -14.93
CA PRO A 237 5.65 10.20 -16.06
C PRO A 237 4.60 11.26 -16.39
N ILE A 238 3.30 10.95 -16.25
CA ILE A 238 2.22 11.91 -16.52
C ILE A 238 2.24 13.05 -15.50
N ALA A 239 2.49 12.74 -14.24
CA ALA A 239 2.54 13.72 -13.16
C ALA A 239 3.85 14.52 -13.06
N GLY A 240 4.89 14.13 -13.81
CA GLY A 240 6.19 14.80 -13.80
C GLY A 240 6.36 15.95 -14.77
N ARG A 241 5.29 16.33 -15.48
CA ARG A 241 5.24 17.50 -16.35
C ARG A 241 4.69 18.69 -15.59
#